data_AF-A0A0F2LC11-F1
#
_entry.id   AF-A0A0F2LC11-F1
#
_cell.length_a   1.000
_cell.length_b   1.000
_cell.length_c   1.000
_cell.angle_alpha   90.00
_cell.angle_beta   90.00
_cell.angle_gamma   90.00
#
_symmetry.space_group_name_H-M   'P 1'
#
loop_
_entity.id
_entity.type
_entity.pdbx_description
1 polymer ?
#
loop_
_entity_poly.entity_id
_entity_poly.type
_entity_poly.pdbx_seq_one_letter_code
_entity_poly.pdbx_strand_id
1 'polypeptide(L)'
;MGVLAEVKLYDLVIKWVEEDGSVVRVEHERGEEDEALEELVEGDVVDSIVEALSRELKLPPSVAGRIKAKLKEVGLPMAAELRNMGVANVLEVKGKKGVFSLKITYSIA
;
A
#
# COMPACT_ATOMS: atom_id res chain seq x y z
N MET A 1 14.57 13.59 -2.91
CA MET A 1 13.86 12.44 -2.34
C MET A 1 12.48 12.88 -1.86
N GLY A 2 11.43 12.56 -2.61
CA GLY A 2 10.04 12.87 -2.25
C GLY A 2 9.22 11.59 -2.09
N VAL A 3 8.51 11.43 -0.98
CA VAL A 3 7.62 10.27 -0.77
C VAL A 3 6.34 10.47 -1.60
N LEU A 4 6.13 9.61 -2.59
CA LEU A 4 4.94 9.61 -3.43
C LEU A 4 3.77 8.91 -2.75
N ALA A 5 4.06 7.80 -2.07
CA ALA A 5 3.09 7.01 -1.35
C ALA A 5 3.72 6.29 -0.15
N GLU A 6 2.91 6.09 0.89
CA GLU A 6 3.27 5.35 2.10
C GLU A 6 2.12 4.45 2.52
N VAL A 7 2.41 3.17 2.71
CA VAL A 7 1.45 2.16 3.18
C VAL A 7 2.04 1.45 4.41
N LYS A 8 1.26 1.41 5.49
CA LYS A 8 1.58 0.74 6.75
C LYS A 8 0.67 -0.46 6.94
N LEU A 9 1.27 -1.64 6.95
CA LEU A 9 0.61 -2.93 7.14
C LEU A 9 1.13 -3.57 8.43
N TYR A 10 0.47 -3.26 9.55
CA TYR A 10 0.98 -3.58 10.88
C TYR A 10 2.37 -2.96 11.11
N ASP A 11 3.40 -3.79 11.27
CA ASP A 11 4.78 -3.36 11.48
C ASP A 11 5.54 -3.18 10.16
N LEU A 12 5.02 -3.66 9.03
CA LEU A 12 5.62 -3.44 7.71
C LEU A 12 5.27 -2.04 7.19
N VAL A 13 6.30 -1.29 6.81
CA VAL A 13 6.18 0.01 6.16
C VAL A 13 6.71 -0.12 4.73
N ILE A 14 5.89 0.27 3.77
CA ILE A 14 6.24 0.30 2.35
C ILE A 14 6.11 1.72 1.84
N LYS A 15 7.20 2.27 1.31
CA LYS A 15 7.27 3.61 0.73
C LYS A 15 7.58 3.52 -0.76
N TRP A 16 7.00 4.43 -1.53
CA TRP A 16 7.37 4.68 -2.92
C TRP A 16 7.98 6.06 -2.99
N VAL A 17 9.26 6.13 -3.33
CA VAL A 17 10.06 7.34 -3.23
C VAL A 17 10.57 7.73 -4.62
N GLU A 18 10.48 9.01 -4.96
CA GLU A 18 11.05 9.55 -6.19
C GLU A 18 12.50 10.02 -5.97
N GLU A 19 13.42 9.41 -6.73
CA GLU A 19 14.86 9.66 -6.71
C GLU A 19 15.41 9.74 -8.13
N ASP A 20 16.05 10.86 -8.46
CA ASP A 20 16.69 11.09 -9.77
C ASP A 20 15.83 10.75 -11.00
N GLY A 21 14.51 11.01 -10.89
CA GLY A 21 13.52 10.76 -11.95
C GLY A 21 13.02 9.31 -12.04
N SER A 22 13.47 8.45 -11.12
CA SER A 22 13.01 7.07 -10.97
C SER A 22 12.20 6.91 -9.68
N VAL A 23 11.37 5.87 -9.62
CA VAL A 23 10.63 5.52 -8.40
C VAL A 23 11.21 4.24 -7.81
N VAL A 24 11.55 4.28 -6.53
CA VAL A 24 12.07 3.15 -5.76
C VAL A 24 11.02 2.75 -4.72
N ARG A 25 10.74 1.45 -4.63
CA ARG A 25 9.96 0.84 -3.55
C ARG A 25 10.91 0.49 -2.42
N VAL A 26 10.65 1.03 -1.23
CA VAL A 26 11.44 0.81 -0.01
C VAL A 26 10.55 0.11 1.00
N GLU A 27 10.93 -1.10 1.40
CA GLU A 27 10.22 -1.90 2.40
C GLU A 27 11.08 -2.04 3.66
N HIS A 28 10.50 -1.81 4.84
CA HIS A 28 11.20 -2.01 6.11
C HIS A 28 10.21 -2.31 7.24
N GLU A 29 10.67 -2.96 8.31
CA GLU A 29 9.89 -3.10 9.53
C GLU A 29 9.99 -1.82 10.40
N ARG A 30 8.98 -1.59 11.23
CA ARG A 30 8.91 -0.39 12.06
C ARG A 30 10.01 -0.40 13.13
N GLY A 31 10.95 0.52 12.99
CA GLY A 31 12.11 0.62 13.87
C GLY A 31 13.39 0.03 13.28
N GLU A 32 13.31 -0.56 12.09
CA GLU A 32 14.43 -1.18 11.37
C GLU A 32 14.67 -0.49 10.03
N GLU A 33 14.73 0.84 10.02
CA GLU A 33 14.92 1.62 8.79
C GLU A 33 16.28 1.36 8.12
N ASP A 34 17.28 0.96 8.90
CA ASP A 34 18.64 0.64 8.42
C ASP A 34 18.72 -0.72 7.69
N GLU A 35 17.68 -1.55 7.75
CA GLU A 35 17.58 -2.86 7.07
C GLU A 35 16.53 -2.85 5.94
N ALA A 36 16.39 -1.72 5.25
CA ALA A 36 15.40 -1.59 4.19
C ALA A 36 15.75 -2.41 2.92
N LEU A 37 14.72 -3.02 2.32
CA LEU A 37 14.79 -3.62 0.99
C LEU A 37 14.35 -2.60 -0.06
N GLU A 38 15.22 -2.33 -1.02
CA GLU A 38 14.99 -1.37 -2.11
C GLU A 38 14.85 -2.08 -3.46
N GLU A 39 13.80 -1.73 -4.20
CA GLU A 39 13.52 -2.28 -5.52
C GLU A 39 13.09 -1.17 -6.48
N LEU A 40 13.70 -1.12 -7.66
CA LEU A 40 13.29 -0.17 -8.70
C LEU A 40 11.88 -0.51 -9.21
N VAL A 41 11.01 0.49 -9.28
CA VAL A 41 9.65 0.30 -9.80
C VAL A 41 9.66 0.47 -11.32
N GLU A 42 9.58 -0.65 -12.02
CA GLU A 42 9.42 -0.69 -13.47
C GLU A 42 7.94 -0.48 -13.85
N GLY A 43 7.48 0.78 -13.95
CA GLY A 43 6.16 1.11 -14.50
C GLY A 43 5.27 2.02 -13.64
N ASP A 44 3.95 1.79 -13.68
CA ASP A 44 2.95 2.59 -12.96
C ASP A 44 3.04 2.32 -11.45
N VAL A 45 3.30 3.36 -10.66
CA VAL A 45 3.38 3.29 -9.18
C VAL A 45 2.10 2.70 -8.58
N VAL A 46 0.93 2.96 -9.18
CA VAL A 46 -0.33 2.38 -8.71
C VAL A 46 -0.33 0.86 -8.82
N ASP A 47 0.28 0.31 -9.88
CA ASP A 47 0.33 -1.13 -10.09
C ASP A 47 1.25 -1.79 -9.06
N SER A 48 2.42 -1.19 -8.81
CA SER A 48 3.32 -1.61 -7.73
C SER A 48 2.65 -1.62 -6.35
N ILE A 49 1.85 -0.58 -6.03
CA ILE A 49 1.07 -0.54 -4.77
C ILE A 49 0.06 -1.69 -4.70
N VAL A 50 -0.68 -1.93 -5.78
CA VAL A 50 -1.70 -2.97 -5.83
C VAL A 50 -1.08 -4.36 -5.72
N GLU A 51 0.07 -4.59 -6.33
CA GLU A 51 0.83 -5.83 -6.23
C GLU A 51 1.28 -6.08 -4.78
N ALA A 52 1.88 -5.08 -4.13
CA ALA A 52 2.28 -5.17 -2.73
C ALA A 52 1.09 -5.47 -1.82
N LEU A 53 -0.01 -4.71 -1.94
CA LEU A 53 -1.23 -4.95 -1.17
C LEU A 53 -1.81 -6.36 -1.40
N SER A 54 -1.79 -6.84 -2.65
CA SER A 54 -2.30 -8.16 -3.00
C SER A 54 -1.47 -9.28 -2.41
N ARG A 55 -0.14 -9.12 -2.40
CA ARG A 55 0.82 -10.04 -1.80
C ARG A 55 0.64 -10.10 -0.27
N GLU A 56 0.72 -8.95 0.38
CA GLU A 56 0.74 -8.86 1.85
C GLU A 56 -0.61 -9.21 2.47
N LEU A 57 -1.71 -8.77 1.86
CA LEU A 57 -3.07 -9.03 2.37
C LEU A 57 -3.71 -10.29 1.75
N LYS A 58 -2.96 -11.03 0.92
CA LYS A 58 -3.40 -12.25 0.21
C LYS A 58 -4.73 -12.05 -0.54
N LEU A 59 -4.83 -10.95 -1.26
CA LEU A 59 -6.07 -10.55 -1.93
C LEU A 59 -6.29 -11.34 -3.23
N PRO A 60 -7.54 -11.75 -3.53
CA PRO A 60 -7.86 -12.33 -4.83
C PRO A 60 -7.64 -11.32 -5.98
N PRO A 61 -7.29 -11.77 -7.21
CA PRO A 61 -7.09 -10.88 -8.36
C PRO A 61 -8.30 -9.99 -8.69
N SER A 62 -9.52 -10.50 -8.48
CA SER A 62 -10.76 -9.74 -8.67
C SER A 62 -10.90 -8.54 -7.71
N VAL A 63 -10.31 -8.62 -6.53
CA VAL A 63 -10.27 -7.54 -5.54
C VAL A 63 -9.16 -6.54 -5.89
N ALA A 64 -7.99 -7.03 -6.32
CA ALA A 64 -6.87 -6.19 -6.76
C ALA A 64 -7.28 -5.20 -7.86
N GLY A 65 -8.03 -5.66 -8.88
CA GLY A 65 -8.54 -4.79 -9.94
C GLY A 65 -9.46 -3.67 -9.44
N ARG A 66 -10.28 -3.94 -8.40
CA ARG A 66 -11.15 -2.93 -7.78
C ARG A 66 -10.35 -1.91 -6.97
N ILE A 67 -9.31 -2.36 -6.26
CA ILE A 67 -8.40 -1.48 -5.51
C ILE A 67 -7.66 -0.55 -6.46
N LYS A 68 -7.13 -1.08 -7.57
CA LYS A 68 -6.48 -0.29 -8.64
C LYS A 68 -7.39 0.83 -9.13
N ALA A 69 -8.64 0.52 -9.46
CA ALA A 69 -9.61 1.52 -9.90
C ALA A 69 -9.85 2.60 -8.84
N LYS A 70 -10.01 2.20 -7.57
CA LYS A 70 -10.23 3.14 -6.45
C LYS A 70 -9.03 4.04 -6.18
N LEU A 71 -7.81 3.49 -6.23
CA LEU A 71 -6.58 4.29 -6.11
C LEU A 71 -6.46 5.32 -7.24
N LYS A 72 -6.87 4.99 -8.47
CA LYS A 72 -6.90 5.98 -9.56
C LYS A 72 -7.91 7.10 -9.34
N GLU A 73 -9.04 6.82 -8.69
CA GLU A 73 -10.04 7.83 -8.31
C GLU A 73 -9.55 8.75 -7.19
N VAL A 74 -9.03 8.18 -6.09
CA VAL A 74 -8.59 8.96 -4.92
C VAL A 74 -7.19 9.58 -5.09
N GLY A 75 -6.45 9.17 -6.12
CA GLY A 75 -5.04 9.51 -6.34
C GLY A 75 -4.09 8.57 -5.59
N LEU A 76 -2.77 8.82 -5.73
CA LEU A 76 -1.75 8.05 -5.01
C LEU A 76 -2.00 8.09 -3.48
N PRO A 77 -1.83 6.96 -2.78
CA PRO A 77 -2.05 6.88 -1.35
C PRO A 77 -0.96 7.65 -0.61
N MET A 78 -1.28 8.86 -0.17
CA MET A 78 -0.39 9.70 0.64
C MET A 78 -0.16 9.11 2.04
N ALA A 79 -1.17 8.41 2.56
CA ALA A 79 -1.08 7.62 3.77
C ALA A 79 -2.08 6.47 3.70
N ALA A 80 -1.64 5.25 3.93
CA ALA A 80 -2.50 4.10 4.16
C ALA A 80 -2.12 3.37 5.44
N GLU A 81 -3.11 3.04 6.27
CA GLU A 81 -2.88 2.38 7.56
C GLU A 81 -3.87 1.21 7.73
N LEU A 82 -3.33 0.02 7.96
CA LEU A 82 -4.10 -1.17 8.30
C LEU A 82 -4.36 -1.21 9.81
N ARG A 83 -5.62 -1.31 10.20
CA ARG A 83 -6.05 -1.45 11.60
C ARG A 83 -6.77 -2.77 11.83
N ASN A 84 -6.45 -3.43 12.93
CA ASN A 84 -7.18 -4.61 13.37
C ASN A 84 -8.41 -4.21 14.19
N MET A 85 -9.57 -4.77 13.85
CA MET A 85 -10.86 -4.56 14.52
C MET A 85 -11.44 -5.88 15.05
N GLY A 86 -10.58 -6.79 15.52
CA GLY A 86 -10.97 -8.11 16.01
C GLY A 86 -11.24 -9.10 14.87
N VAL A 87 -12.45 -9.07 14.32
CA VAL A 87 -12.88 -9.99 13.25
C VAL A 87 -12.61 -9.47 11.84
N ALA A 88 -12.07 -8.25 11.73
CA ALA A 88 -11.78 -7.62 10.46
C ALA A 88 -10.50 -6.77 10.54
N ASN A 89 -9.83 -6.64 9.41
CA ASN A 89 -8.82 -5.62 9.18
C ASN A 89 -9.39 -4.52 8.29
N VAL A 90 -9.10 -3.27 8.61
CA VAL A 90 -9.54 -2.11 7.83
C VAL A 90 -8.30 -1.34 7.39
N LEU A 91 -8.04 -1.32 6.08
CA LEU A 91 -7.05 -0.46 5.47
C LEU A 91 -7.71 0.87 5.12
N GLU A 92 -7.38 1.94 5.84
CA GLU A 92 -7.80 3.30 5.51
C GLU A 92 -6.76 3.93 4.61
N VAL A 93 -7.16 4.40 3.43
CA VAL A 93 -6.29 5.01 2.43
C VAL A 93 -6.70 6.44 2.17
N LYS A 94 -5.76 7.37 2.37
CA LYS A 94 -5.91 8.81 2.11
C LYS A 94 -5.09 9.17 0.89
N GLY A 95 -5.76 9.60 -0.18
CA GLY A 95 -5.15 10.14 -1.38
C GLY A 95 -5.41 11.63 -1.54
N LYS A 96 -4.82 12.24 -2.57
CA LYS A 96 -4.96 13.68 -2.86
C LYS A 96 -6.41 14.11 -3.15
N LYS A 97 -7.24 13.21 -3.67
CA LYS A 97 -8.60 13.50 -4.15
C LYS A 97 -9.70 12.94 -3.24
N GLY A 98 -9.35 12.22 -2.18
CA GLY A 98 -10.32 11.64 -1.27
C GLY A 98 -9.77 10.53 -0.39
N VAL A 99 -10.67 9.84 0.28
CA VAL A 99 -10.38 8.74 1.20
C VAL A 99 -11.19 7.53 0.77
N PHE A 100 -10.61 6.34 0.84
CA PHE A 100 -11.37 5.10 0.80
C PHE A 100 -10.91 4.14 1.88
N SER A 101 -11.77 3.19 2.24
CA SER A 101 -11.44 2.14 3.21
C SER A 101 -11.70 0.77 2.59
N LEU A 102 -10.74 -0.13 2.73
CA LEU A 102 -10.88 -1.54 2.40
C LEU A 102 -11.07 -2.32 3.69
N LYS A 103 -12.24 -2.97 3.86
CA LYS A 103 -12.53 -3.84 5.00
C LYS A 103 -12.39 -5.30 4.58
N ILE A 104 -11.47 -6.01 5.22
CA ILE A 104 -11.21 -7.44 5.05
C ILE A 104 -11.77 -8.14 6.28
N THR A 105 -12.82 -8.94 6.11
CA THR A 105 -13.44 -9.70 7.21
C THR A 105 -13.02 -11.15 7.08
N TYR A 106 -12.50 -11.73 8.17
CA TYR A 106 -12.11 -13.13 8.20
C TYR A 106 -13.29 -13.93 8.72
N SER A 107 -13.81 -14.85 7.91
CA SER A 107 -14.77 -15.85 8.37
C SER A 107 -14.01 -17.13 8.67
N ILE A 108 -14.17 -17.63 9.89
CA ILE A 108 -13.81 -19.01 10.21
C ILE A 108 -14.96 -19.85 9.67
N ALA A 109 -14.77 -20.44 8.49
CA ALA A 109 -15.65 -21.47 7.95
C ALA A 109 -15.04 -22.84 8.22
#